data_AF-A0A034VWB4-F1
#
_entry.id   AF-A0A034VWB4-F1
#
_cell.length_a   1.000
_cell.length_b   1.000
_cell.length_c   1.000
_cell.angle_alpha   90.00
_cell.angle_beta   90.00
_cell.angle_gamma   90.00
#
_symmetry.space_group_name_H-M   'P 1'
#
loop_
_entity.id
_entity.type
_entity.pdbx_description
1 polymer ?
#
loop_
_entity_poly.entity_id
_entity_poly.type
_entity_poly.pdbx_seq_one_letter_code
_entity_poly.pdbx_strand_id
1 'polypeptide(L)'
;MKRKREKFREMLDELSALELTSSWKDIKKSIKEDPRYLKYNNSDKCEREFRDYIKDKTLAAKTALRELLQECKLITHKSSEVVKENPNHLKEIQDILKNDKRYLILNHMDEERTTIIVNYLEELHKRGPPPPPTASESTRRNK
;
A
#
# COMPACT_ATOMS: atom_id res chain seq x y z
N MET A 1 -16.61 20.44 11.28
CA MET A 1 -16.36 19.72 10.01
C MET A 1 -15.53 18.45 10.20
N LYS A 2 -14.37 18.50 10.88
CA LYS A 2 -13.48 17.36 11.10
C LYS A 2 -14.18 16.08 11.65
N ARG A 3 -14.95 16.19 12.74
CA ARG A 3 -15.72 15.07 13.32
C ARG A 3 -16.74 14.43 12.38
N LYS A 4 -17.38 15.22 11.50
CA LYS A 4 -18.35 14.68 10.54
C LYS A 4 -17.65 13.91 9.42
N ARG A 5 -16.48 14.40 8.99
CA ARG A 5 -15.62 13.74 7.99
C ARG A 5 -15.08 12.41 8.51
N GLU A 6 -14.61 12.38 9.75
CA GLU A 6 -14.16 11.15 10.42
C GLU A 6 -15.27 10.10 10.42
N LYS A 7 -16.48 10.46 10.89
CA LYS A 7 -17.64 9.54 10.86
C LYS A 7 -18.02 9.09 9.46
N PHE A 8 -17.93 9.96 8.45
CA PHE A 8 -18.19 9.58 7.06
C PHE A 8 -17.15 8.58 6.56
N ARG A 9 -15.87 8.71 6.93
CA ARG A 9 -14.82 7.75 6.58
C ARG A 9 -14.94 6.44 7.35
N GLU A 10 -15.26 6.47 8.64
CA GLU A 10 -15.55 5.27 9.44
C GLU A 10 -16.67 4.43 8.80
N MET A 11 -17.73 5.09 8.33
CA MET A 11 -18.78 4.41 7.56
C MET A 11 -18.25 3.74 6.29
N LEU A 12 -17.35 4.39 5.54
CA LEU A 12 -16.74 3.81 4.35
C LEU A 12 -15.81 2.64 4.69
N ASP A 13 -15.14 2.69 5.84
CA ASP A 13 -14.29 1.60 6.35
C ASP A 13 -15.10 0.34 6.70
N GLU A 14 -16.36 0.51 7.13
CA GLU A 14 -17.27 -0.60 7.45
C GLU A 14 -17.84 -1.31 6.21
N LEU A 15 -17.70 -0.72 5.02
CA LEU A 15 -18.19 -1.33 3.77
C LEU A 15 -17.24 -2.44 3.30
N SER A 16 -17.57 -3.69 3.63
CA SER A 16 -16.76 -4.85 3.22
C SER A 16 -16.61 -5.03 1.70
N ALA A 17 -17.56 -4.51 0.92
CA ALA A 17 -17.54 -4.58 -0.55
C ALA A 17 -16.84 -3.38 -1.21
N LEU A 18 -16.31 -2.42 -0.43
CA LEU A 18 -15.61 -1.27 -0.98
C LEU A 18 -14.21 -1.69 -1.42
N GLU A 19 -13.95 -1.54 -2.72
CA GLU A 19 -12.65 -1.68 -3.35
C GLU A 19 -12.03 -0.31 -3.67
N LEU A 20 -10.72 -0.22 -3.85
CA LEU A 20 -10.04 1.04 -4.19
C LEU A 20 -10.41 1.55 -5.59
N THR A 21 -10.94 0.68 -6.44
CA THR A 21 -11.47 0.98 -7.78
C THR A 21 -12.98 1.23 -7.80
N SER A 22 -13.65 1.17 -6.64
CA SER A 22 -15.11 1.33 -6.57
C SER A 22 -15.60 2.69 -7.06
N SER A 23 -16.73 2.69 -7.77
CA SER A 23 -17.37 3.92 -8.23
C SER A 23 -18.18 4.58 -7.12
N TRP A 24 -18.20 5.92 -7.09
CA TRP A 24 -19.07 6.64 -6.14
C TRP A 24 -20.54 6.27 -6.31
N LYS A 25 -21.00 6.05 -7.54
CA LYS A 25 -22.40 5.73 -7.84
C LYS A 25 -22.86 4.44 -7.16
N ASP A 26 -21.99 3.44 -7.08
CA ASP A 26 -22.31 2.15 -6.47
C ASP A 26 -22.21 2.22 -4.95
N ILE A 27 -21.14 2.81 -4.42
CA ILE A 27 -20.98 3.03 -2.98
C ILE A 27 -22.14 3.86 -2.41
N LYS A 28 -22.55 4.91 -3.13
CA LYS A 28 -23.69 5.77 -2.74
C LYS A 28 -24.98 4.96 -2.54
N LYS A 29 -25.24 3.91 -3.36
CA LYS A 29 -26.45 3.08 -3.19
C LYS A 29 -26.47 2.34 -1.86
N SER A 30 -25.30 1.91 -1.39
CA SER A 30 -25.13 1.15 -0.14
C SER A 30 -25.21 2.04 1.11
N ILE A 31 -24.83 3.32 1.01
CA ILE A 31 -24.79 4.25 2.15
C ILE A 31 -25.92 5.28 2.18
N LYS A 32 -26.82 5.29 1.18
CA LYS A 32 -27.85 6.35 1.02
C LYS A 32 -28.76 6.52 2.24
N GLU A 33 -28.94 5.46 3.03
CA GLU A 33 -29.78 5.45 4.24
C GLU A 33 -28.96 5.61 5.54
N ASP A 34 -27.61 5.61 5.47
CA ASP A 34 -26.77 5.72 6.65
C ASP A 34 -26.86 7.15 7.23
N PRO A 35 -27.15 7.31 8.54
CA PRO A 35 -27.24 8.63 9.17
C PRO A 35 -25.96 9.47 9.04
N ARG A 36 -24.78 8.84 8.94
CA ARG A 36 -23.48 9.52 8.78
C ARG A 36 -23.37 10.13 7.38
N TYR A 37 -23.85 9.46 6.34
CA TYR A 37 -23.97 10.03 4.99
C TYR A 37 -24.93 11.22 4.98
N LEU A 38 -26.16 11.02 5.47
CA LEU A 38 -27.22 12.04 5.48
C LEU A 38 -26.82 13.29 6.28
N LYS A 39 -26.04 13.13 7.36
CA LYS A 39 -25.59 14.25 8.23
C LYS A 39 -24.27 14.89 7.80
N TYR A 40 -23.54 14.29 6.86
CA TYR A 40 -22.22 14.77 6.43
C TYR A 40 -22.34 16.08 5.66
N ASN A 41 -22.89 16.01 4.44
CA ASN A 41 -23.06 17.16 3.55
C ASN A 41 -23.93 16.82 2.33
N ASN A 42 -24.06 17.77 1.39
CA ASN A 42 -24.68 17.52 0.09
C ASN A 42 -23.89 16.48 -0.76
N SER A 43 -24.56 15.94 -1.80
CA SER A 43 -24.02 14.84 -2.61
C SER A 43 -22.65 15.13 -3.23
N ASP A 44 -22.42 16.34 -3.73
CA ASP A 44 -21.18 16.70 -4.43
C ASP A 44 -19.97 16.73 -3.49
N LYS A 45 -20.17 17.20 -2.25
CA LYS A 45 -19.12 17.17 -1.23
C LYS A 45 -18.84 15.75 -0.74
N CYS A 46 -19.86 14.90 -0.69
CA CYS A 46 -19.67 13.48 -0.37
C CYS A 46 -18.86 12.77 -1.45
N GLU A 47 -19.13 13.04 -2.73
CA GLU A 47 -18.37 12.46 -3.83
C GLU A 47 -16.90 12.91 -3.81
N ARG A 48 -16.65 14.19 -3.58
CA ARG A 48 -15.29 14.72 -3.45
C ARG A 48 -14.55 14.05 -2.29
N GLU A 49 -15.18 13.97 -1.11
CA GLU A 49 -14.59 13.32 0.05
C GLU A 49 -14.33 11.83 -0.19
N PHE A 50 -15.24 11.13 -0.88
CA PHE A 50 -15.04 9.75 -1.28
C PHE A 50 -13.82 9.59 -2.18
N ARG A 51 -13.67 10.45 -3.20
CA ARG A 51 -12.49 10.42 -4.08
C ARG A 51 -11.19 10.65 -3.31
N ASP A 52 -11.19 11.59 -2.35
CA ASP A 52 -10.03 11.85 -1.50
C ASP A 52 -9.75 10.68 -0.54
N TYR A 53 -10.79 10.07 0.02
CA TYR A 53 -10.67 8.86 0.84
C TYR A 53 -10.05 7.70 0.05
N ILE A 54 -10.50 7.44 -1.18
CA ILE A 54 -9.94 6.39 -2.04
C ILE A 54 -8.47 6.67 -2.35
N LYS A 55 -8.10 7.92 -2.66
CA LYS A 55 -6.69 8.29 -2.85
C LYS A 55 -5.85 8.01 -1.61
N ASP A 56 -6.33 8.42 -0.43
CA ASP A 56 -5.62 8.22 0.84
C ASP A 56 -5.45 6.72 1.14
N LYS A 57 -6.51 5.92 0.97
CA LYS A 57 -6.49 4.46 1.13
C LYS A 57 -5.55 3.79 0.14
N THR A 58 -5.57 4.24 -1.11
CA THR A 58 -4.67 3.72 -2.15
C THR A 58 -3.22 4.01 -1.79
N LEU A 59 -2.91 5.24 -1.38
CA LEU A 59 -1.56 5.60 -0.94
C LEU A 59 -1.11 4.75 0.26
N ALA A 60 -1.97 4.59 1.26
CA ALA A 60 -1.68 3.76 2.43
C ALA A 60 -1.42 2.29 2.04
N ALA A 61 -2.22 1.72 1.13
CA ALA A 61 -2.03 0.35 0.63
C ALA A 61 -0.70 0.19 -0.12
N LYS A 62 -0.32 1.17 -0.96
CA LYS A 62 0.97 1.17 -1.67
C LYS A 62 2.15 1.25 -0.69
N THR A 63 2.06 2.09 0.33
CA THR A 63 3.08 2.20 1.38
C THR A 63 3.19 0.90 2.16
N ALA A 64 2.06 0.31 2.56
CA ALA A 64 2.04 -0.94 3.30
C ALA A 64 2.64 -2.11 2.49
N LEU A 65 2.39 -2.16 1.18
CA LEU A 65 3.05 -3.13 0.30
C LEU A 65 4.57 -2.92 0.25
N ARG A 66 5.05 -1.67 0.21
CA ARG A 66 6.49 -1.37 0.26
C ARG A 66 7.12 -1.80 1.59
N GLU A 67 6.43 -1.60 2.70
CA GLU A 67 6.87 -2.07 4.02
C GLU A 67 6.96 -3.60 4.06
N LEU A 68 5.95 -4.31 3.53
CA LEU A 68 5.97 -5.77 3.38
C LEU A 68 7.19 -6.24 2.58
N LEU A 69 7.50 -5.59 1.45
CA LEU A 69 8.66 -5.92 0.62
C LEU A 69 9.98 -5.72 1.38
N GLN A 70 10.06 -4.68 2.22
CA GLN A 70 11.23 -4.41 3.06
C GLN A 70 11.40 -5.40 4.22
N GLU A 71 10.30 -5.91 4.77
CA GLU A 71 10.31 -6.93 5.81
C GLU A 71 10.71 -8.31 5.27
N CYS A 72 10.43 -8.58 4.00
CA CYS A 72 10.70 -9.86 3.34
C CYS A 72 12.20 -10.08 3.09
N LYS A 73 12.86 -10.82 3.98
CA LYS A 73 14.32 -11.06 3.94
C LYS A 73 14.83 -11.83 2.73
N LEU A 74 13.95 -12.52 2.01
CA LEU A 74 14.28 -13.23 0.77
C LEU A 74 14.51 -12.26 -0.40
N ILE A 75 13.94 -11.05 -0.33
CA ILE A 75 14.14 -10.01 -1.33
C ILE A 75 15.43 -9.26 -1.03
N THR A 76 16.35 -9.23 -2.00
CA THR A 76 17.67 -8.62 -1.87
C THR A 76 18.02 -7.74 -3.07
N HIS A 77 19.13 -7.00 -3.00
CA HIS A 77 19.63 -6.17 -4.11
C HIS A 77 19.92 -6.96 -5.40
N LYS A 78 20.05 -8.29 -5.31
CA LYS A 78 20.22 -9.17 -6.47
C LYS A 78 18.90 -9.61 -7.09
N SER A 79 17.78 -9.50 -6.36
CA SER A 79 16.47 -10.00 -6.83
C SER A 79 16.03 -9.35 -8.14
N SER A 80 16.39 -8.08 -8.40
CA SER A 80 16.12 -7.43 -9.69
C SER A 80 16.83 -8.11 -10.86
N GLU A 81 18.10 -8.49 -10.71
CA GLU A 81 18.87 -9.21 -11.72
C GLU A 81 18.30 -10.62 -11.93
N VAL A 82 17.99 -11.33 -10.85
CA VAL A 82 17.40 -12.68 -10.92
C VAL A 82 16.06 -12.67 -11.64
N VAL A 83 15.21 -11.65 -11.43
CA VAL A 83 13.94 -11.51 -12.18
C VAL A 83 14.18 -11.27 -13.67
N LYS A 84 15.23 -10.51 -14.04
CA LYS A 84 15.57 -10.26 -15.45
C LYS A 84 16.07 -11.53 -16.15
N GLU A 85 16.83 -12.37 -15.44
CA GLU A 85 17.35 -13.63 -15.96
C GLU A 85 16.27 -14.74 -15.96
N ASN A 86 15.40 -14.75 -14.95
CA ASN A 86 14.35 -15.73 -14.76
C ASN A 86 13.03 -15.04 -14.37
N PRO A 87 12.12 -14.81 -15.35
CA PRO A 87 10.82 -14.20 -15.07
C PRO A 87 9.96 -14.96 -14.05
N ASN A 88 10.19 -16.27 -13.86
CA ASN A 88 9.45 -17.06 -12.85
C ASN A 88 9.77 -16.62 -11.41
N HIS A 89 10.93 -16.01 -11.17
CA HIS A 89 11.30 -15.56 -9.83
C HIS A 89 10.37 -14.45 -9.31
N LEU A 90 9.82 -13.61 -10.21
CA LEU A 90 8.82 -12.62 -9.82
C LEU A 90 7.55 -13.30 -9.30
N LYS A 91 7.15 -14.41 -9.91
CA LYS A 91 6.01 -15.20 -9.46
C LYS A 91 6.26 -15.84 -8.10
N GLU A 92 7.47 -16.35 -7.85
CA GLU A 92 7.87 -16.87 -6.53
C GLU A 92 7.77 -15.79 -5.44
N ILE A 93 8.26 -14.57 -5.72
CA ILE A 93 8.12 -13.43 -4.80
C ILE A 93 6.64 -13.15 -4.55
N GLN A 94 5.80 -13.09 -5.59
CA GLN A 94 4.36 -12.89 -5.43
C GLN A 94 3.71 -14.00 -4.61
N ASP A 95 4.10 -15.26 -4.82
CA ASP A 95 3.60 -16.43 -4.10
C ASP A 95 3.95 -16.42 -2.61
N ILE A 96 5.11 -15.88 -2.25
CA ILE A 96 5.51 -15.67 -0.85
C ILE A 96 4.61 -14.61 -0.19
N LEU A 97 4.25 -13.56 -0.93
CA LEU A 97 3.51 -12.41 -0.40
C LEU A 97 1.98 -12.58 -0.45
N LYS A 98 1.46 -13.54 -1.23
CA LYS A 98 0.03 -13.64 -1.59
C LYS A 98 -0.95 -13.76 -0.43
N ASN A 99 -0.50 -14.21 0.73
CA ASN A 99 -1.34 -14.37 1.92
C ASN A 99 -1.26 -13.18 2.89
N ASP A 100 -0.36 -12.21 2.67
CA ASP A 100 -0.26 -11.02 3.52
C ASP A 100 -1.43 -10.06 3.22
N LYS A 101 -2.06 -9.53 4.26
CA LYS A 101 -3.20 -8.63 4.14
C LYS A 101 -2.87 -7.40 3.29
N ARG A 102 -1.66 -6.85 3.39
CA ARG A 102 -1.19 -5.67 2.64
C ARG A 102 -1.07 -5.95 1.16
N TYR A 103 -0.76 -7.19 0.79
CA TYR A 103 -0.75 -7.66 -0.59
C TYR A 103 -2.19 -7.84 -1.14
N LEU A 104 -3.07 -8.46 -0.33
CA LEU A 104 -4.45 -8.77 -0.71
C LEU A 104 -5.31 -7.53 -0.94
N ILE A 105 -5.07 -6.43 -0.22
CA ILE A 105 -5.78 -5.15 -0.42
C ILE A 105 -5.67 -4.66 -1.87
N LEU A 106 -4.59 -5.00 -2.57
CA LEU A 106 -4.32 -4.60 -3.95
C LEU A 106 -4.70 -5.68 -5.00
N ASN A 107 -5.47 -6.72 -4.63
CA ASN A 107 -5.87 -7.81 -5.54
C ASN A 107 -6.65 -7.35 -6.77
N HIS A 108 -7.40 -6.26 -6.69
CA HIS A 108 -8.12 -5.69 -7.82
C HIS A 108 -7.26 -4.69 -8.62
N MET A 109 -5.96 -4.61 -8.34
CA MET A 109 -4.98 -3.72 -8.97
C MET A 109 -3.67 -4.46 -9.29
N ASP A 110 -3.78 -5.64 -9.93
CA ASP A 110 -2.65 -6.55 -10.17
C ASP A 110 -1.47 -5.90 -10.93
N GLU A 111 -1.74 -5.07 -11.93
CA GLU A 111 -0.72 -4.35 -12.71
C GLU A 111 0.04 -3.34 -11.84
N GLU A 112 -0.68 -2.54 -11.06
CA GLU A 112 -0.09 -1.57 -10.14
C GLU A 112 0.73 -2.27 -9.05
N ARG A 113 0.20 -3.38 -8.50
CA ARG A 113 0.92 -4.19 -7.52
C ARG A 113 2.22 -4.74 -8.10
N THR A 114 2.18 -5.29 -9.30
CA THR A 114 3.37 -5.79 -10.00
C THR A 114 4.37 -4.67 -10.23
N THR A 115 3.90 -3.50 -10.66
CA THR A 115 4.73 -2.29 -10.86
C THR A 115 5.43 -1.86 -9.57
N ILE A 116 4.72 -1.85 -8.43
CA ILE A 116 5.32 -1.51 -7.13
C ILE A 116 6.42 -2.50 -6.75
N ILE A 117 6.19 -3.81 -6.95
CA ILE A 117 7.17 -4.84 -6.66
C ILE A 117 8.42 -4.64 -7.53
N VAL A 118 8.26 -4.55 -8.86
CA VAL A 118 9.38 -4.37 -9.79
C VAL A 118 10.18 -3.10 -9.48
N ASN A 119 9.49 -1.98 -9.27
CA ASN A 119 10.14 -0.71 -8.91
C ASN A 119 10.93 -0.82 -7.61
N TYR A 120 10.40 -1.51 -6.60
CA TYR A 120 11.11 -1.74 -5.35
C TYR A 120 12.38 -2.57 -5.57
N LEU A 121 12.32 -3.63 -6.39
CA LEU A 121 13.50 -4.45 -6.72
C LEU A 121 14.58 -3.61 -7.41
N GLU A 122 14.19 -2.76 -8.37
CA GLU A 122 15.13 -1.85 -9.06
C GLU A 122 15.75 -0.82 -8.11
N GLU A 123 14.95 -0.23 -7.22
CA GLU A 123 15.46 0.69 -6.19
C GLU A 123 16.47 0.00 -5.27
N LEU A 124 16.18 -1.25 -4.85
CA LEU A 124 17.07 -2.03 -4.01
C LEU A 124 18.37 -2.41 -4.73
N HIS A 125 18.27 -2.75 -6.01
CA HIS A 125 19.42 -3.03 -6.87
C HIS A 125 20.33 -1.80 -7.01
N LYS A 126 19.75 -0.61 -7.27
CA LYS A 126 20.49 0.66 -7.36
C LYS A 126 21.18 1.04 -6.03
N ARG A 127 20.54 0.73 -4.89
CA ARG A 127 21.13 0.96 -3.56
C ARG A 127 22.29 0.01 -3.26
N GLY A 128 22.28 -1.19 -3.84
CA GLY A 128 23.28 -2.21 -3.58
C GLY A 128 23.13 -2.86 -2.19
N PRO A 129 24.13 -3.64 -1.75
CA PRO A 129 24.11 -4.23 -0.42
C PRO A 129 24.06 -3.14 0.67
N PRO A 130 23.38 -3.38 1.80
CA PRO A 130 23.44 -2.44 2.93
C PRO A 130 24.90 -2.26 3.35
N PRO A 131 25.32 -1.04 3.73
CA PRO A 131 26.67 -0.81 4.19
C PRO A 131 26.95 -1.76 5.37
N PRO A 132 28.18 -2.30 5.48
CA PRO A 132 28.53 -3.12 6.63
C PRO A 132 28.24 -2.33 7.91
N PRO A 133 27.80 -2.98 9.00
CA PRO A 133 27.69 -2.32 10.29
C PRO A 133 29.10 -1.88 10.68
N THR A 134 29.44 -0.63 10.39
CA THR A 134 30.73 -0.06 10.74
C THR A 134 30.74 0.01 12.26
N ALA A 135 31.52 -0.87 12.90
CA ALA A 135 31.79 -0.77 14.33
C ALA A 135 32.57 0.52 14.58
N SER A 136 31.88 1.60 14.92
CA SER A 136 32.50 2.82 15.43
C SER A 136 32.82 2.66 16.91
N GLU A 137 33.87 1.91 17.26
CA GLU A 137 34.53 2.06 18.55
C GLU A 137 36.05 1.83 18.40
N SER A 138 36.77 2.87 17.97
CA SER A 138 38.17 3.01 18.35
C SER A 138 38.21 3.89 19.61
N THR A 139 38.26 3.22 20.76
CA THR A 139 38.65 3.77 22.06
C THR A 139 39.66 4.91 21.94
N ARG A 140 39.34 6.06 22.53
CA ARG A 140 40.28 7.15 22.82
C ARG A 140 41.52 6.56 23.47
N ARG A 141 42.62 6.44 22.72
CA ARG A 141 43.92 6.13 23.32
C ARG A 141 44.51 7.43 23.84
N ASN A 142 44.36 7.59 25.15
CA ASN A 142 45.03 8.58 25.97
C ASN A 142 46.55 8.50 25.74
N LYS A 143 47.18 9.61 25.36
CA LYS A 143 48.53 10.01 25.80
C LYS A 143 48.73 11.49 25.50
#